data_AF-F3B488-F1
#
_entry.id   AF-F3B488-F1
#
_cell.length_a   1.000
_cell.length_b   1.000
_cell.length_c   1.000
_cell.angle_alpha   90.00
_cell.angle_beta   90.00
_cell.angle_gamma   90.00
#
_symmetry.space_group_name_H-M   'P 1'
#
loop_
_entity.id
_entity.type
_entity.pdbx_description
1 polymer ?
#
loop_
_entity_poly.entity_id
_entity_poly.type
_entity_poly.pdbx_seq_one_letter_code
_entity_poly.pdbx_strand_id
1 'polypeptide(L)'
;MPRIKPEKRGQKKRKIKPVILIITEGSKTEPMYFDNYRTRQTNIDVRIVSNKADGAKTDYTHLLDKAISYKKEEQISIEYGDSTWIVADGDVDYKTQNALNTKNQKLLDARKRAHAKNIEIIISNPCFEFWYLLHFMYSTKHFNDYRSVQVELNKYIPNYEKSKDIYSQL
;
A
#
# COMPACT_ATOMS: atom_id res chain seq x y z
N MET A 1 15.97 4.46 7.52
CA MET A 1 17.02 4.16 8.54
C MET A 1 17.29 2.67 8.45
N PRO A 2 18.51 2.25 8.08
CA PRO A 2 18.79 0.86 7.73
C PRO A 2 18.36 -0.10 8.85
N ARG A 3 17.76 -1.24 8.45
CA ARG A 3 17.31 -2.31 9.36
C ARG A 3 18.44 -2.75 10.30
N ILE A 4 19.64 -2.92 9.75
CA ILE A 4 20.82 -3.35 10.49
C ILE A 4 21.52 -2.10 11.04
N LYS A 5 21.60 -2.01 12.37
CA LYS A 5 22.40 -0.99 13.07
C LYS A 5 23.70 -1.63 13.57
N PRO A 6 24.85 -0.91 13.53
CA PRO A 6 26.10 -1.44 14.05
C PRO A 6 25.98 -1.81 15.53
N GLU A 7 26.45 -3.01 15.89
CA GLU A 7 26.35 -3.53 17.26
C GLU A 7 27.23 -2.72 18.23
N LYS A 8 26.70 -2.43 19.43
CA LYS A 8 27.48 -1.90 20.56
C LYS A 8 27.88 -3.04 21.48
N ARG A 9 29.18 -3.18 21.74
CA ARG A 9 29.76 -4.24 22.59
C ARG A 9 29.15 -4.18 24.00
N GLY A 10 28.74 -5.34 24.55
CA GLY A 10 28.22 -5.47 25.92
C GLY A 10 26.70 -5.32 26.09
N GLN A 11 25.91 -5.08 25.04
CA GLN A 11 24.45 -5.04 25.14
C GLN A 11 23.80 -6.42 24.89
N LYS A 12 22.75 -6.72 25.66
CA LYS A 12 21.93 -7.93 25.51
C LYS A 12 21.29 -7.92 24.11
N LYS A 13 21.51 -8.98 23.31
CA LYS A 13 20.97 -9.10 21.95
C LYS A 13 19.44 -9.09 21.98
N ARG A 14 18.82 -7.96 21.64
CA ARG A 14 17.37 -7.87 21.42
C ARG A 14 17.07 -8.40 20.02
N LYS A 15 16.11 -9.32 19.90
CA LYS A 15 15.59 -9.75 18.60
C LYS A 15 15.03 -8.53 17.87
N ILE A 16 15.55 -8.25 16.67
CA ILE A 16 15.08 -7.14 15.84
C ILE A 16 13.65 -7.46 15.39
N LYS A 17 12.75 -6.47 15.47
CA LYS A 17 11.37 -6.61 15.00
C LYS A 17 11.35 -6.86 13.48
N PRO A 18 10.53 -7.80 12.97
CA PRO A 18 10.25 -7.88 11.54
C PRO A 18 9.75 -6.54 11.00
N VAL A 19 10.15 -6.19 9.79
CA VAL A 19 9.69 -4.99 9.08
C VAL A 19 8.59 -5.36 8.07
N ILE A 20 7.57 -4.52 7.95
CA ILE A 20 6.64 -4.55 6.82
C ILE A 20 6.86 -3.26 6.04
N LEU A 21 7.45 -3.37 4.85
CA LEU A 21 7.64 -2.25 3.93
C LEU A 21 6.42 -2.16 3.00
N ILE A 22 5.69 -1.05 3.06
CA ILE A 22 4.50 -0.79 2.25
C ILE A 22 4.78 0.37 1.29
N ILE A 23 4.64 0.11 0.00
CA ILE A 23 4.73 1.10 -1.07
C ILE A 23 3.32 1.40 -1.53
N THR A 24 2.89 2.65 -1.48
CA THR A 24 1.53 3.04 -1.87
C THR A 24 1.55 3.82 -3.17
N GLU A 25 0.55 3.58 -4.02
CA GLU A 25 0.28 4.39 -5.20
C GLU A 25 -0.11 5.82 -4.81
N GLY A 26 -1.10 5.98 -3.94
CA GLY A 26 -1.53 7.28 -3.46
C GLY A 26 -0.58 7.89 -2.43
N SER A 27 -0.60 9.22 -2.38
CA SER A 27 0.26 10.04 -1.52
C SER A 27 -0.41 10.51 -0.23
N LYS A 28 -1.71 10.22 -0.06
CA LYS A 28 -2.52 10.76 1.04
C LYS A 28 -3.22 9.67 1.83
N THR A 29 -4.27 9.07 1.25
CA THR A 29 -5.18 8.18 1.97
C THR A 29 -4.49 6.94 2.53
N GLU A 30 -3.79 6.18 1.68
CA GLU A 30 -3.18 4.90 2.06
C GLU A 30 -2.01 5.10 3.02
N PRO A 31 -1.07 6.05 2.78
CA PRO A 31 -0.02 6.32 3.75
C PRO A 31 -0.56 6.70 5.13
N MET A 32 -1.56 7.58 5.17
CA MET A 32 -2.17 8.04 6.41
C MET A 32 -2.85 6.90 7.18
N TYR A 33 -3.57 6.02 6.48
CA TYR A 33 -4.13 4.81 7.08
C TYR A 33 -3.06 3.91 7.68
N PHE A 34 -2.04 3.56 6.89
CA PHE A 34 -1.01 2.63 7.36
C PHE A 34 -0.12 3.23 8.45
N ASP A 35 0.03 4.56 8.52
CA ASP A 35 0.86 5.23 9.54
C ASP A 35 0.32 4.99 10.95
N ASN A 36 -1.01 4.82 11.08
CA ASN A 36 -1.66 4.45 12.34
C ASN A 36 -1.20 3.08 12.89
N TYR A 37 -0.60 2.21 12.07
CA TYR A 37 -0.03 0.94 12.52
C TYR A 37 1.44 1.04 12.98
N ARG A 38 2.08 2.22 12.86
CA ARG A 38 3.46 2.46 13.32
C ARG A 38 3.51 2.69 14.83
N THR A 39 2.96 1.75 15.60
CA THR A 39 2.90 1.86 17.06
C THR A 39 4.09 1.12 17.70
N ARG A 40 4.54 1.61 18.87
CA ARG A 40 5.63 0.94 19.61
C ARG A 40 5.20 -0.37 20.26
N GLN A 41 3.88 -0.58 20.39
CA GLN A 41 3.26 -1.69 21.11
C GLN A 41 3.21 -2.98 20.27
N THR A 42 3.34 -2.90 18.95
CA THR A 42 3.36 -4.08 18.08
C THR A 42 4.76 -4.70 18.01
N ASN A 43 4.82 -6.01 17.76
CA ASN A 43 6.09 -6.74 17.56
C ASN A 43 6.64 -6.62 16.13
N ILE A 44 6.19 -5.62 15.37
CA ILE A 44 6.51 -5.39 13.95
C ILE A 44 6.88 -3.91 13.77
N ASP A 45 7.75 -3.60 12.81
CA ASP A 45 8.09 -2.24 12.37
C ASP A 45 7.44 -1.96 10.99
N VAL A 46 6.42 -1.10 10.94
CA VAL A 46 5.76 -0.74 9.68
C VAL A 46 6.47 0.47 9.07
N ARG A 47 6.84 0.36 7.79
CA ARG A 47 7.50 1.43 7.03
C ARG A 47 6.74 1.71 5.77
N ILE A 48 6.43 2.97 5.53
CA ILE A 48 5.55 3.39 4.43
C ILE A 48 6.33 4.31 3.50
N VAL A 49 6.21 4.05 2.20
CA VAL A 49 6.83 4.83 1.15
C VAL A 49 5.75 5.18 0.13
N SER A 50 5.28 6.41 0.18
CA SER A 50 4.24 6.89 -0.74
C SER A 50 4.82 7.34 -2.07
N ASN A 51 4.05 7.26 -3.16
CA ASN A 51 4.44 7.92 -4.40
C ASN A 51 4.40 9.46 -4.25
N LYS A 52 5.22 10.18 -5.03
CA LYS A 52 5.14 11.66 -5.05
C LYS A 52 3.89 12.06 -5.81
N ALA A 53 3.26 13.16 -5.40
CA ALA A 53 2.04 13.72 -6.00
C ALA A 53 2.29 14.40 -7.36
N ASP A 54 3.21 13.89 -8.16
CA ASP A 54 3.45 14.38 -9.51
C ASP A 54 2.59 13.53 -10.43
N GLY A 55 1.62 14.14 -11.10
CA GLY A 55 0.55 13.51 -11.90
C GLY A 55 0.98 12.65 -13.10
N ALA A 56 2.16 12.03 -13.05
CA ALA A 56 2.53 10.93 -13.89
C ALA A 56 1.61 9.73 -13.61
N LYS A 57 1.03 9.16 -14.66
CA LYS A 57 0.28 7.90 -14.59
C LYS A 57 1.12 6.88 -13.81
N THR A 58 0.65 6.43 -12.65
CA THR A 58 1.34 5.43 -11.86
C THR A 58 1.37 4.13 -12.64
N ASP A 59 2.55 3.73 -13.11
CA ASP A 59 2.76 2.40 -13.71
C ASP A 59 3.20 1.45 -12.59
N TYR A 60 2.63 0.25 -12.53
CA TYR A 60 3.05 -0.79 -11.58
C TYR A 60 4.56 -1.07 -11.65
N THR A 61 5.18 -0.84 -12.82
CA THR A 61 6.62 -0.90 -13.02
C THR A 61 7.36 0.08 -12.13
N HIS A 62 6.91 1.34 -12.07
CA HIS A 62 7.54 2.37 -11.24
C HIS A 62 7.39 2.07 -9.74
N LEU A 63 6.21 1.59 -9.32
CA LEU A 63 6.00 1.14 -7.94
C LEU A 63 6.93 -0.02 -7.57
N LEU A 64 7.11 -0.96 -8.50
CA LEU A 64 8.01 -2.09 -8.31
C LEU A 64 9.48 -1.68 -8.24
N ASP A 65 9.94 -0.81 -9.14
CA ASP A 65 11.31 -0.30 -9.12
C ASP A 65 11.61 0.42 -7.81
N LYS A 66 10.65 1.22 -7.34
CA LYS A 66 10.71 1.87 -6.02
C LYS A 66 10.77 0.86 -4.89
N ALA A 67 9.91 -0.16 -4.90
CA ALA A 67 9.93 -1.21 -3.89
C ALA A 67 11.28 -1.95 -3.86
N ILE A 68 11.87 -2.24 -5.02
CA ILE A 68 13.19 -2.88 -5.14
C ILE A 68 14.30 -1.99 -4.58
N SER A 69 14.32 -0.70 -4.91
CA SER A 69 15.31 0.26 -4.39
C SER A 69 15.23 0.37 -2.87
N TYR A 70 14.04 0.61 -2.30
CA TYR A 70 13.88 0.71 -0.85
C TYR A 70 14.17 -0.61 -0.13
N LYS A 71 13.75 -1.74 -0.68
CA LYS A 71 14.07 -3.07 -0.14
C LYS A 71 15.57 -3.28 -0.03
N LYS A 72 16.33 -2.87 -1.05
CA LYS A 72 17.80 -2.94 -1.08
C LYS A 72 18.44 -1.97 -0.08
N GLU A 73 18.05 -0.70 -0.13
CA GLU A 73 18.61 0.37 0.72
C GLU A 73 18.38 0.12 2.21
N GLU A 74 17.19 -0.36 2.57
CA GLU A 74 16.80 -0.63 3.95
C GLU A 74 17.18 -2.04 4.42
N GLN A 75 17.77 -2.87 3.54
CA GLN A 75 18.22 -4.24 3.82
C GLN A 75 17.10 -5.16 4.32
N ILE A 76 15.94 -5.08 3.66
CA ILE A 76 14.74 -5.87 3.99
C ILE A 76 14.89 -7.29 3.40
N SER A 77 14.76 -8.33 4.23
CA SER A 77 14.96 -9.72 3.80
C SER A 77 13.99 -10.70 4.46
N ILE A 78 13.44 -11.63 3.67
CA ILE A 78 12.55 -12.69 4.18
C ILE A 78 13.21 -13.55 5.26
N GLU A 79 14.55 -13.67 5.25
CA GLU A 79 15.32 -14.44 6.23
C GLU A 79 15.15 -13.90 7.66
N TYR A 80 14.84 -12.61 7.78
CA TYR A 80 14.57 -12.00 9.07
C TYR A 80 13.08 -11.80 9.36
N GLY A 81 12.23 -12.46 8.58
CA GLY A 81 10.78 -12.37 8.66
C GLY A 81 10.19 -11.07 8.13
N ASP A 82 10.97 -10.23 7.42
CA ASP A 82 10.37 -9.06 6.78
C ASP A 82 9.69 -9.32 5.43
N SER A 83 8.78 -8.40 5.10
CA SER A 83 7.94 -8.46 3.90
C SER A 83 7.87 -7.10 3.21
N THR A 84 7.59 -7.13 1.91
CA THR A 84 7.48 -5.94 1.07
C THR A 84 6.20 -6.02 0.24
N TRP A 85 5.39 -4.98 0.31
CA TRP A 85 4.05 -4.93 -0.26
C TRP A 85 3.89 -3.66 -1.09
N ILE A 86 3.22 -3.79 -2.23
CA ILE A 86 2.77 -2.67 -3.06
C ILE A 86 1.25 -2.64 -2.96
N VAL A 87 0.69 -1.48 -2.61
CA VAL A 87 -0.75 -1.19 -2.60
C VAL A 87 -1.06 -0.23 -3.73
N ALA A 88 -1.88 -0.66 -4.67
CA ALA A 88 -2.22 0.10 -5.88
C ALA A 88 -3.73 0.05 -6.17
N ASP A 89 -4.26 1.11 -6.77
CA ASP A 89 -5.69 1.21 -7.07
C ASP A 89 -6.06 0.44 -8.35
N GLY A 90 -7.22 -0.22 -8.30
CA GLY A 90 -7.74 -1.10 -9.35
C GLY A 90 -8.48 -0.39 -10.47
N ASP A 91 -8.64 0.94 -10.40
CA ASP A 91 -9.50 1.72 -11.28
C ASP A 91 -9.15 1.60 -12.77
N VAL A 92 -10.13 1.36 -13.64
CA VAL A 92 -9.88 1.22 -15.07
C VAL A 92 -10.38 2.48 -15.77
N ASP A 93 -9.49 3.17 -16.49
CA ASP A 93 -9.88 4.26 -17.38
C ASP A 93 -10.48 3.70 -18.68
N TYR A 94 -11.78 3.41 -18.64
CA TYR A 94 -12.53 2.85 -19.78
C TYR A 94 -12.59 3.77 -21.01
N LYS A 95 -12.09 5.02 -20.94
CA LYS A 95 -11.99 5.90 -22.12
C LYS A 95 -10.92 5.42 -23.12
N THR A 96 -9.98 4.59 -22.67
CA THR A 96 -8.93 4.01 -23.52
C THR A 96 -9.42 2.69 -24.13
N GLN A 97 -9.22 2.49 -25.45
CA GLN A 97 -9.51 1.21 -26.09
C GLN A 97 -8.70 0.08 -25.42
N ASN A 98 -9.35 -1.05 -25.16
CA ASN A 98 -8.76 -2.21 -24.48
C ASN A 98 -8.18 -1.94 -23.07
N ALA A 99 -8.60 -0.85 -22.41
CA ALA A 99 -8.07 -0.43 -21.10
C ALA A 99 -8.00 -1.57 -20.07
N LEU A 100 -9.05 -2.40 -19.98
CA LEU A 100 -9.11 -3.51 -19.05
C LEU A 100 -8.03 -4.57 -19.36
N ASN A 101 -7.93 -5.01 -20.61
CA ASN A 101 -6.95 -6.01 -21.03
C ASN A 101 -5.52 -5.49 -20.84
N THR A 102 -5.27 -4.23 -21.18
CA THR A 102 -3.97 -3.59 -21.00
C THR A 102 -3.61 -3.47 -19.51
N LYS A 103 -4.52 -3.00 -18.64
CA LYS A 103 -4.25 -2.89 -17.19
C LYS A 103 -4.03 -4.28 -16.56
N ASN A 104 -4.81 -5.28 -16.97
CA ASN A 104 -4.64 -6.66 -16.52
C ASN A 104 -3.29 -7.26 -16.95
N GLN A 105 -2.89 -7.09 -18.22
CA GLN A 105 -1.59 -7.57 -18.69
C GLN A 105 -0.43 -6.89 -17.93
N LYS A 106 -0.49 -5.57 -17.73
CA LYS A 106 0.51 -4.85 -16.93
C LYS A 106 0.58 -5.35 -15.48
N LEU A 107 -0.57 -5.61 -14.86
CA LEU A 107 -0.63 -6.15 -13.50
C LEU A 107 -0.03 -7.56 -13.42
N LEU A 108 -0.33 -8.42 -14.40
CA LEU A 108 0.20 -9.79 -14.46
C LEU A 108 1.72 -9.79 -14.62
N ASP A 109 2.26 -8.96 -15.52
CA ASP A 109 3.71 -8.81 -15.67
C ASP A 109 4.37 -8.27 -14.40
N ALA A 110 3.79 -7.21 -13.81
CA ALA A 110 4.30 -6.62 -12.58
C ALA A 110 4.30 -7.63 -11.42
N ARG A 111 3.23 -8.42 -11.25
CA ARG A 111 3.15 -9.49 -10.23
C ARG A 111 4.22 -10.55 -10.44
N LYS A 112 4.43 -10.99 -11.69
CA LYS A 112 5.49 -11.97 -12.00
C LYS A 112 6.86 -11.45 -11.62
N ARG A 113 7.18 -10.20 -11.98
CA ARG A 113 8.45 -9.55 -11.62
C ARG A 113 8.59 -9.31 -10.11
N ALA A 114 7.51 -8.93 -9.44
CA ALA A 114 7.48 -8.70 -7.99
C ALA A 114 7.69 -10.00 -7.20
N HIS A 115 7.00 -11.07 -7.57
CA HIS A 115 7.13 -12.38 -6.93
C HIS A 115 8.56 -12.92 -7.03
N ALA A 116 9.22 -12.76 -8.18
CA ALA A 116 10.63 -13.12 -8.37
C ALA A 116 11.59 -12.35 -7.44
N LYS A 117 11.12 -11.28 -6.79
CA LYS A 117 11.87 -10.46 -5.82
C LYS A 117 11.32 -10.57 -4.40
N ASN A 118 10.40 -11.50 -4.11
CA ASN A 118 9.69 -11.61 -2.83
C ASN A 118 9.01 -10.27 -2.45
N ILE A 119 8.24 -9.72 -3.40
CA ILE A 119 7.43 -8.51 -3.24
C ILE A 119 6.00 -8.88 -3.66
N GLU A 120 5.02 -8.51 -2.85
CA GLU A 120 3.60 -8.77 -3.12
C GLU A 120 2.89 -7.51 -3.62
N ILE A 121 1.95 -7.67 -4.56
CA ILE A 121 1.12 -6.57 -5.08
C ILE A 121 -0.35 -6.82 -4.75
N ILE A 122 -0.91 -5.96 -3.91
CA ILE A 122 -2.32 -5.92 -3.54
C ILE A 122 -3.01 -4.79 -4.30
N ILE A 123 -4.22 -5.08 -4.77
CA ILE A 123 -5.05 -4.11 -5.49
C ILE A 123 -6.27 -3.73 -4.65
N SER A 124 -6.45 -2.42 -4.43
CA SER A 124 -7.67 -1.83 -3.89
C SER A 124 -8.64 -1.53 -5.03
N ASN A 125 -9.66 -2.36 -5.21
CA ASN A 125 -10.59 -2.27 -6.35
C ASN A 125 -12.00 -1.79 -5.90
N PRO A 126 -12.55 -0.69 -6.46
CA PRO A 126 -11.95 0.17 -7.49
C PRO A 126 -10.88 1.12 -6.97
N CYS A 127 -10.91 1.44 -5.68
CA CYS A 127 -9.96 2.36 -5.03
C CYS A 127 -9.83 2.04 -3.54
N PHE A 128 -8.83 2.62 -2.87
CA PHE A 128 -8.59 2.39 -1.45
C PHE A 128 -9.77 2.77 -0.56
N GLU A 129 -10.58 3.76 -0.92
CA GLU A 129 -11.77 4.12 -0.12
C GLU A 129 -12.80 2.99 0.00
N PHE A 130 -12.76 1.98 -0.88
CA PHE A 130 -13.58 0.79 -0.70
C PHE A 130 -13.18 0.02 0.55
N TRP A 131 -11.89 0.00 0.91
CA TRP A 131 -11.42 -0.57 2.16
C TRP A 131 -12.02 0.13 3.38
N TYR A 132 -12.17 1.46 3.35
CA TYR A 132 -12.86 2.19 4.42
C TYR A 132 -14.34 1.84 4.53
N LEU A 133 -15.03 1.72 3.40
CA LEU A 133 -16.44 1.33 3.40
C LEU A 133 -16.65 -0.05 4.07
N LEU A 134 -15.69 -0.97 3.89
CA LEU A 134 -15.76 -2.32 4.44
C LEU A 134 -15.64 -2.39 5.97
N HIS A 135 -15.16 -1.34 6.66
CA HIS A 135 -15.21 -1.27 8.13
C HIS A 135 -16.63 -1.10 8.66
N PHE A 136 -17.51 -0.46 7.87
CA PHE A 136 -18.89 -0.16 8.28
C PHE A 136 -19.91 -1.16 7.75
N MET A 137 -19.65 -1.75 6.58
CA MET A 137 -20.60 -2.68 5.97
C MET A 137 -19.93 -3.76 5.13
N TYR A 138 -20.53 -4.95 5.18
CA TYR A 138 -20.30 -5.96 4.17
C TYR A 138 -21.02 -5.58 2.87
N SER A 139 -20.35 -5.73 1.72
CA SER A 139 -20.94 -5.43 0.41
C SER A 139 -20.45 -6.39 -0.66
N THR A 140 -21.39 -6.91 -1.46
CA THR A 140 -21.14 -7.59 -2.74
C THR A 140 -21.51 -6.71 -3.95
N LYS A 141 -21.97 -5.48 -3.69
CA LYS A 141 -22.33 -4.50 -4.73
C LYS A 141 -21.12 -4.22 -5.62
N HIS A 142 -21.34 -4.19 -6.92
CA HIS A 142 -20.32 -3.75 -7.87
C HIS A 142 -20.18 -2.22 -7.82
N PHE A 143 -18.98 -1.75 -7.48
CA PHE A 143 -18.61 -0.34 -7.52
C PHE A 143 -17.73 -0.08 -8.74
N ASN A 144 -18.21 0.76 -9.65
CA ASN A 144 -17.55 1.00 -10.94
C ASN A 144 -16.36 1.94 -10.81
N ASP A 145 -16.40 2.86 -9.85
CA ASP A 145 -15.43 3.93 -9.68
C ASP A 145 -15.40 4.46 -8.24
N TYR A 146 -14.45 5.35 -7.98
CA TYR A 146 -14.34 6.08 -6.71
C TYR A 146 -15.64 6.79 -6.32
N ARG A 147 -16.35 7.42 -7.29
CA ARG A 147 -17.55 8.22 -7.00
C ARG A 147 -18.67 7.35 -6.41
N SER A 148 -18.84 6.14 -6.95
CA SER A 148 -19.83 5.18 -6.45
C SER A 148 -19.53 4.71 -5.03
N VAL A 149 -18.24 4.53 -4.69
CA VAL A 149 -17.81 4.21 -3.31
C VAL A 149 -18.01 5.41 -2.39
N GLN A 150 -17.63 6.62 -2.84
CA GLN A 150 -17.72 7.85 -2.07
C GLN A 150 -19.16 8.15 -1.62
N VAL A 151 -20.15 7.91 -2.48
CA VAL A 151 -21.57 8.11 -2.12
C VAL A 151 -22.01 7.22 -0.97
N GLU A 152 -21.57 5.96 -0.92
CA GLU A 152 -21.87 5.05 0.19
C GLU A 152 -21.06 5.38 1.43
N LEU A 153 -19.76 5.67 1.27
CA LEU A 153 -18.87 6.02 2.39
C LEU A 153 -19.34 7.29 3.12
N ASN A 154 -19.83 8.29 2.39
CA ASN A 154 -20.34 9.54 2.95
C ASN A 154 -21.55 9.35 3.88
N LYS A 155 -22.25 8.20 3.82
CA LYS A 155 -23.33 7.89 4.76
C LYS A 155 -22.81 7.58 6.17
N TYR A 156 -21.56 7.11 6.27
CA TYR A 156 -20.91 6.77 7.54
C TYR A 156 -19.91 7.84 7.98
N ILE A 157 -19.22 8.47 7.02
CA ILE A 157 -18.25 9.54 7.25
C ILE A 157 -18.67 10.78 6.44
N PRO A 158 -19.55 11.62 6.99
CA PRO A 158 -19.98 12.84 6.30
C PRO A 158 -18.80 13.74 5.97
N ASN A 159 -18.79 14.27 4.74
CA ASN A 159 -17.73 15.13 4.21
C ASN A 159 -16.33 14.49 4.24
N TYR A 160 -16.24 13.22 3.81
CA TYR A 160 -14.95 12.55 3.66
C TYR A 160 -14.04 13.28 2.67
N GLU A 161 -12.79 13.51 3.09
CA GLU A 161 -11.72 14.08 2.28
C GLU A 161 -10.48 13.19 2.34
N LYS A 162 -9.84 12.94 1.20
CA LYS A 162 -8.65 12.06 1.10
C LYS A 162 -7.46 12.50 1.97
N SER A 163 -7.42 13.76 2.38
CA SER A 163 -6.37 14.33 3.25
C SER A 163 -6.69 14.29 4.74
N LYS A 164 -7.88 13.81 5.13
CA LYS A 164 -8.30 13.77 6.53
C LYS A 164 -8.02 12.40 7.13
N ASP A 165 -7.31 12.38 8.25
CA ASP A 165 -7.16 11.14 9.00
C ASP A 165 -8.50 10.78 9.65
N ILE A 166 -9.03 9.64 9.25
CA ILE A 166 -10.31 9.10 9.73
C ILE A 166 -10.12 7.80 10.50
N TYR A 167 -8.89 7.35 10.75
CA TYR A 167 -8.61 6.05 11.34
C TYR A 167 -9.31 5.83 12.68
N SER A 168 -9.46 6.88 13.50
CA SER A 168 -10.17 6.82 14.79
C SER A 168 -11.68 6.65 14.68
N GLN A 169 -12.25 6.79 13.48
CA GLN A 169 -13.68 6.63 13.20
C GLN A 169 -14.01 5.28 12.54
N LEU A 170 -12.99 4.52 12.13
CA LEU A 170 -13.11 3.21 11.49
C LEU A 170 -13.43 2.10 12.49
#